data_AF-A0A6N6S3W8-F1
#
_entry.id   AF-A0A6N6S3W8-F1
#
_cell.length_a   1.000
_cell.length_b   1.000
_cell.length_c   1.000
_cell.angle_alpha   90.00
_cell.angle_beta   90.00
_cell.angle_gamma   90.00
#
_symmetry.space_group_name_H-M   'P 1'
#
loop_
_entity.id
_entity.type
_entity.pdbx_description
1 polymer ?
#
loop_
_entity_poly.entity_id
_entity_poly.type
_entity_poly.pdbx_seq_one_letter_code
_entity_poly.pdbx_strand_id
1 'polypeptide(L)'
;MLPSDNSYIGVIDKKDSRIFGKKLPNDLEVILKTLEPFQKKIQGIVVESTHNWYWLVDGLQEARYKVHLANPAEMQQYSGMKYTDDTWDSYWLAHLLRLGILPEGYIYPKEIRPVRDLLRKRTMLVRHRTAHILSLQNMVNRNTGRKVNVNDAKRLSEEKISEQLTDEHHKMAVQSDKAVIDFFHEQIDRIEKAVLKEVKLRYPFEELLTVPGIGKILGITIMLETGDINWFPTVSDYSSYCRCVSSKKVSNGKKKGEGNKKNGNKYLAWAYVEAANFMVRYSEPARRGYQRKAAKTNKIVAIKALSNKIARACYFIIKDQTPFDPRKLFQ
;
A
#
# COMPACT_ATOMS: atom_id res chain seq x y z
N MET A 1 -4.01 21.21 -6.18
CA MET A 1 -2.80 20.39 -5.95
C MET A 1 -2.14 20.82 -4.63
N LEU A 2 -1.55 19.90 -3.86
CA LEU A 2 -0.83 20.18 -2.59
C LEU A 2 0.72 20.06 -2.76
N PRO A 3 1.41 21.07 -3.31
CA PRO A 3 2.87 21.25 -3.21
C PRO A 3 3.38 21.41 -1.78
N SER A 4 4.71 21.43 -1.59
CA SER A 4 5.37 21.50 -0.27
C SER A 4 4.88 22.65 0.60
N ASP A 5 4.73 23.85 0.04
CA ASP A 5 4.50 25.07 0.84
C ASP A 5 3.17 25.77 0.57
N ASN A 6 2.60 25.59 -0.62
CA ASN A 6 1.42 26.33 -1.08
C ASN A 6 0.53 25.44 -1.95
N SER A 7 -0.78 25.68 -1.91
CA SER A 7 -1.78 25.03 -2.76
C SER A 7 -2.50 26.05 -3.63
N TYR A 8 -2.80 25.70 -4.87
CA TYR A 8 -3.71 26.49 -5.70
C TYR A 8 -5.16 26.04 -5.47
N ILE A 9 -6.04 27.00 -5.25
CA ILE A 9 -7.49 26.79 -5.14
C ILE A 9 -8.17 27.45 -6.34
N GLY A 10 -8.88 26.63 -7.12
CA GLY A 10 -9.75 27.08 -8.21
C GLY A 10 -11.21 26.75 -7.90
N VAL A 11 -12.12 27.67 -8.17
CA VAL A 11 -13.57 27.47 -8.06
C VAL A 11 -14.19 27.73 -9.43
N ILE A 12 -15.03 26.79 -9.88
CA ILE A 12 -15.82 26.92 -11.11
C ILE A 12 -17.31 26.87 -10.79
N ASP A 13 -18.12 27.44 -11.67
CA ASP A 13 -19.57 27.30 -11.62
C ASP A 13 -20.09 26.12 -12.46
N LYS A 14 -21.41 25.97 -12.50
CA LYS A 14 -22.11 24.93 -13.29
C LYS A 14 -21.90 25.06 -14.81
N LYS A 15 -21.55 26.25 -15.30
CA LYS A 15 -21.28 26.55 -16.72
C LYS A 15 -19.80 26.41 -17.05
N ASP A 16 -18.99 25.86 -16.15
CA ASP A 16 -17.55 25.72 -16.30
C ASP A 16 -16.77 27.05 -16.31
N SER A 17 -17.41 28.13 -15.85
CA SER A 17 -16.79 29.45 -15.74
C SER A 17 -15.95 29.51 -14.47
N ARG A 18 -14.71 30.01 -14.57
CA ARG A 18 -13.80 30.21 -13.43
C ARG A 18 -14.28 31.40 -12.61
N ILE A 19 -14.69 31.14 -11.37
CA ILE A 19 -15.25 32.15 -10.44
C ILE A 19 -14.16 32.67 -9.49
N PHE A 20 -13.20 31.82 -9.14
CA PHE A 20 -12.12 32.17 -8.22
C PHE A 20 -10.88 31.36 -8.51
N GLY A 21 -9.71 31.96 -8.28
CA GLY A 21 -8.41 31.32 -8.46
C GLY A 21 -7.35 32.00 -7.62
N LYS A 22 -6.76 31.31 -6.65
CA LYS A 22 -5.68 31.89 -5.82
C LYS A 22 -4.74 30.82 -5.29
N LYS A 23 -3.45 31.15 -5.25
CA LYS A 23 -2.43 30.38 -4.55
C LYS A 23 -2.44 30.78 -3.08
N LEU A 24 -2.56 29.80 -2.19
CA LEU A 24 -2.64 29.98 -0.74
C LEU A 24 -1.56 29.16 -0.03
N PRO A 25 -1.12 29.59 1.17
CA PRO A 25 -0.33 28.74 2.04
C PRO A 25 -1.09 27.47 2.41
N ASN A 26 -0.36 26.40 2.71
CA ASN A 26 -0.92 25.15 3.25
C ASN A 26 -1.37 25.34 4.72
N ASP A 27 -2.37 26.18 4.92
CA ASP A 27 -2.96 26.54 6.20
C ASP A 27 -4.48 26.37 6.14
N LEU A 28 -5.03 25.56 7.05
CA LEU A 28 -6.44 25.20 7.03
C LEU A 28 -7.34 26.42 7.28
N GLU A 29 -6.98 27.31 8.20
CA GLU A 29 -7.79 28.47 8.55
C GLU A 29 -7.87 29.45 7.37
N VAL A 30 -6.72 29.70 6.73
CA VAL A 30 -6.63 30.54 5.53
C VAL A 30 -7.46 29.96 4.39
N ILE A 31 -7.40 28.64 4.18
CA ILE A 31 -8.17 27.95 3.14
C ILE A 31 -9.68 28.04 3.43
N LEU A 32 -10.11 27.72 4.65
CA LEU A 32 -11.52 27.76 5.04
C LEU A 32 -12.11 29.16 4.91
N LYS A 33 -11.40 30.19 5.40
CA LYS A 33 -11.78 31.60 5.25
C LYS A 33 -11.88 32.02 3.79
N THR A 34 -11.01 31.49 2.93
CA THR A 34 -11.07 31.77 1.49
C THR A 34 -12.27 31.10 0.81
N LEU A 35 -12.73 29.95 1.32
CA LEU A 35 -13.89 29.22 0.79
C LEU A 35 -15.23 29.70 1.36
N GLU A 36 -15.23 30.38 2.51
CA GLU A 36 -16.41 30.88 3.21
C GLU A 36 -17.39 31.67 2.30
N PRO A 37 -16.96 32.60 1.42
CA PRO A 37 -17.87 33.33 0.52
C PRO A 37 -18.64 32.42 -0.43
N PHE A 38 -18.13 31.22 -0.69
CA PHE A 38 -18.69 30.25 -1.61
C PHE A 38 -19.40 29.09 -0.90
N GLN A 39 -19.34 29.00 0.44
CA GLN A 39 -19.73 27.82 1.21
C GLN A 39 -21.14 27.31 0.86
N LYS A 40 -22.14 28.20 0.80
CA LYS A 40 -23.54 27.83 0.47
C LYS A 40 -23.72 27.36 -0.98
N LYS A 41 -22.76 27.63 -1.87
CA LYS A 41 -22.82 27.32 -3.31
C LYS A 41 -21.94 26.13 -3.70
N ILE A 42 -20.96 25.77 -2.87
CA ILE A 42 -20.05 24.65 -3.14
C ILE A 42 -20.83 23.32 -3.08
N GLN A 43 -20.83 22.59 -4.19
CA GLN A 43 -21.43 21.25 -4.29
C GLN A 43 -20.44 20.14 -3.91
N GLY A 44 -19.15 20.39 -4.09
CA GLY A 44 -18.09 19.48 -3.70
C GLY A 44 -16.71 20.11 -3.89
N ILE A 45 -15.74 19.62 -3.14
CA ILE A 45 -14.34 20.04 -3.19
C ILE A 45 -13.49 18.86 -3.60
N VAL A 46 -12.63 19.04 -4.61
CA VAL A 46 -11.69 18.01 -5.03
C VAL A 46 -10.32 18.29 -4.43
N VAL A 47 -9.77 17.30 -3.74
CA VAL A 47 -8.39 17.29 -3.27
C VAL A 47 -7.64 16.20 -4.04
N GLU A 48 -6.48 16.51 -4.59
CA GLU A 48 -5.67 15.52 -5.27
C GLU A 48 -4.99 14.58 -4.28
N SER A 49 -4.97 13.26 -4.54
CA SER A 49 -4.32 12.27 -3.66
C SER A 49 -2.78 12.32 -3.72
N THR A 50 -2.19 13.39 -3.19
CA THR A 50 -0.73 13.53 -3.02
C THR A 50 -0.29 12.92 -1.68
N HIS A 51 0.88 13.29 -1.15
CA HIS A 51 1.41 12.70 0.09
C HIS A 51 0.87 13.36 1.38
N ASN A 52 0.26 14.56 1.30
CA ASN A 52 -0.10 15.38 2.46
C ASN A 52 -1.57 15.82 2.48
N TRP A 53 -2.50 14.94 2.08
CA TRP A 53 -3.92 15.31 1.97
C TRP A 53 -4.72 15.16 3.27
N TYR A 54 -4.23 14.44 4.28
CA TYR A 54 -5.02 14.07 5.46
C TYR A 54 -5.60 15.29 6.18
N TRP A 55 -4.74 16.24 6.59
CA TRP A 55 -5.17 17.41 7.37
C TRP A 55 -6.18 18.27 6.59
N LEU A 56 -6.00 18.39 5.28
CA LEU A 56 -6.87 19.21 4.44
C LEU A 56 -8.23 18.55 4.24
N VAL A 57 -8.26 17.26 3.87
CA VAL A 57 -9.52 16.52 3.71
C VAL A 57 -10.30 16.51 5.02
N ASP A 58 -9.62 16.27 6.15
CA ASP A 58 -10.25 16.21 7.47
C ASP A 58 -10.84 17.56 7.86
N GLY A 59 -10.04 18.63 7.75
CA GLY A 59 -10.49 19.98 8.07
C GLY A 59 -11.65 20.44 7.18
N LEU A 60 -11.63 20.08 5.90
CA LEU A 60 -12.74 20.37 4.98
C LEU A 60 -14.01 19.57 5.34
N GLN A 61 -13.87 18.28 5.68
CA GLN A 61 -15.01 17.45 6.12
C GLN A 61 -15.59 17.94 7.44
N GLU A 62 -14.76 18.35 8.40
CA GLU A 62 -15.18 18.97 9.67
C GLU A 62 -15.91 20.29 9.46
N ALA A 63 -15.47 21.09 8.47
CA ALA A 63 -16.18 22.28 8.00
C ALA A 63 -17.44 21.97 7.15
N ARG A 64 -17.88 20.71 7.11
CA ARG A 64 -19.08 20.20 6.43
C ARG A 64 -19.06 20.32 4.91
N TYR A 65 -17.88 20.39 4.30
CA TYR A 65 -17.77 20.27 2.85
C TYR A 65 -17.87 18.82 2.40
N LYS A 66 -18.50 18.60 1.24
CA LYS A 66 -18.43 17.32 0.53
C LYS A 66 -17.09 17.21 -0.19
N VAL A 67 -16.19 16.39 0.32
CA VAL A 67 -14.82 16.27 -0.21
C VAL A 67 -14.67 15.01 -1.06
N HIS A 68 -14.04 15.16 -2.21
CA HIS A 68 -13.70 14.12 -3.17
C HIS A 68 -12.18 14.04 -3.28
N LEU A 69 -11.61 12.84 -3.13
CA LEU A 69 -10.18 12.61 -3.26
C LEU A 69 -9.89 12.12 -4.68
N ALA A 70 -9.30 12.94 -5.54
CA ALA A 70 -8.99 12.52 -6.91
C ALA A 70 -7.85 11.50 -6.95
N ASN A 71 -7.92 10.51 -7.84
CA ASN A 71 -6.90 9.49 -8.08
C ASN A 71 -6.08 9.80 -9.34
N PRO A 72 -4.86 10.37 -9.23
CA PRO A 72 -4.05 10.75 -10.38
C PRO A 72 -3.58 9.60 -11.24
N ALA A 73 -3.53 8.38 -10.71
CA ALA A 73 -3.07 7.22 -11.46
C ALA A 73 -4.10 6.70 -12.48
N GLU A 74 -5.38 7.05 -12.30
CA GLU A 74 -6.48 6.70 -13.20
C GLU A 74 -6.92 7.86 -14.10
N MET A 75 -6.51 9.08 -13.77
CA MET A 75 -6.70 10.22 -14.66
C MET A 75 -5.91 10.02 -15.95
N GLN A 76 -6.62 9.99 -17.09
CA GLN A 76 -5.96 10.06 -18.39
C GLN A 76 -5.43 11.48 -18.59
N GLN A 77 -4.11 11.66 -18.53
CA GLN A 77 -3.49 12.89 -19.02
C GLN A 77 -3.72 12.97 -20.53
N TYR A 78 -4.42 14.01 -20.99
CA TYR A 78 -4.62 14.28 -22.41
C TYR A 78 -3.25 14.33 -23.11
N SER A 79 -3.03 13.40 -24.05
CA SER A 79 -1.82 13.33 -24.85
C SER A 79 -1.83 14.47 -25.88
N GLY A 80 -1.23 15.61 -25.52
CA GLY A 80 -1.08 16.75 -26.42
C GLY A 80 -0.70 18.08 -25.77
N MET A 81 -0.74 18.21 -24.44
CA MET A 81 -0.48 19.50 -23.79
C MET A 81 0.99 19.66 -23.38
N LYS A 82 1.60 20.75 -23.88
CA LYS A 82 3.00 21.13 -23.62
C LYS A 82 3.23 21.79 -22.25
N TYR A 83 2.17 22.19 -21.54
CA TYR A 83 2.24 22.86 -20.24
C TYR A 83 1.10 22.41 -19.32
N THR A 84 1.44 21.85 -18.16
CA THR A 84 0.54 21.55 -17.04
C THR A 84 1.08 22.30 -15.83
N ASP A 85 0.32 23.27 -15.31
CA ASP A 85 0.66 24.01 -14.08
C ASP A 85 -0.39 23.73 -12.99
N ASP A 86 -0.05 24.03 -11.73
CA ASP A 86 -0.93 23.80 -10.56
C ASP A 86 -2.31 24.46 -10.71
N THR A 87 -2.38 25.53 -11.51
CA THR A 87 -3.62 26.27 -11.77
C THR A 87 -4.55 25.47 -12.66
N TRP A 88 -4.04 24.96 -13.79
CA TRP A 88 -4.79 24.15 -14.72
C TRP A 88 -5.26 22.85 -14.07
N ASP A 89 -4.37 22.17 -13.33
CA ASP A 89 -4.71 20.91 -12.65
C ASP A 89 -5.88 21.09 -11.68
N SER A 90 -5.91 22.20 -10.94
CA SER A 90 -6.99 22.48 -9.98
C SER A 90 -8.34 22.74 -10.66
N TYR A 91 -8.36 23.48 -11.77
CA TYR A 91 -9.60 23.67 -12.55
C TYR A 91 -10.04 22.40 -13.27
N TRP A 92 -9.09 21.62 -13.79
CA TRP A 92 -9.36 20.36 -14.47
C TRP A 92 -10.02 19.35 -13.52
N LEU A 93 -9.52 19.23 -12.30
CA LEU A 93 -10.14 18.41 -11.26
C LEU A 93 -11.58 18.84 -10.97
N ALA A 94 -11.82 20.15 -10.83
CA ALA A 94 -13.16 20.67 -10.61
C ALA A 94 -14.09 20.39 -11.81
N HIS A 95 -13.57 20.50 -13.03
CA HIS A 95 -14.30 20.17 -14.26
C HIS A 95 -14.70 18.70 -14.32
N LEU A 96 -13.79 17.78 -13.98
CA LEU A 96 -14.07 16.35 -13.93
C LEU A 96 -15.16 16.02 -12.89
N LEU A 97 -15.13 16.65 -11.72
CA LEU A 97 -16.17 16.51 -10.71
C LEU A 97 -17.52 17.02 -11.24
N ARG A 98 -17.54 18.20 -11.90
CA ARG A 98 -18.75 18.79 -12.50
C ARG A 98 -19.38 17.85 -13.54
N LEU A 99 -18.56 17.15 -14.32
CA LEU A 99 -19.01 16.18 -15.31
C LEU A 99 -19.42 14.82 -14.72
N GLY A 100 -19.16 14.55 -13.44
CA GLY A 100 -19.46 13.27 -12.80
C GLY A 100 -18.57 12.11 -13.27
N ILE A 101 -17.38 12.42 -13.83
CA ILE A 101 -16.43 11.43 -14.35
C ILE A 101 -15.10 11.44 -13.62
N LEU A 102 -15.02 12.12 -12.46
CA LEU A 102 -13.82 12.19 -11.64
C LEU A 102 -13.41 10.78 -11.14
N PRO A 103 -12.21 10.30 -11.47
CA PRO A 103 -11.67 9.10 -10.83
C PRO A 103 -11.34 9.41 -9.37
N GLU A 104 -12.00 8.73 -8.45
CA GLU A 104 -11.85 8.95 -7.01
C GLU A 104 -11.00 7.86 -6.34
N GLY A 105 -10.24 8.27 -5.33
CA GLY A 105 -9.58 7.40 -4.38
C GLY A 105 -10.39 7.28 -3.09
N TYR A 106 -10.23 6.16 -2.39
CA TYR A 106 -10.91 5.93 -1.13
C TYR A 106 -10.36 6.83 0.00
N ILE A 107 -11.23 7.64 0.61
CA ILE A 107 -10.93 8.42 1.82
C ILE A 107 -11.14 7.51 3.02
N TYR A 108 -10.06 7.17 3.70
CA TYR A 108 -10.10 6.27 4.86
C TYR A 108 -10.55 7.01 6.12
N PRO A 109 -11.36 6.38 7.00
CA PRO A 109 -11.83 7.02 8.23
C PRO A 109 -10.70 7.56 9.11
N LYS A 110 -10.91 8.74 9.70
CA LYS A 110 -9.90 9.47 10.50
C LYS A 110 -9.39 8.69 11.69
N GLU A 111 -10.28 7.94 12.31
CA GLU A 111 -10.06 7.23 13.56
C GLU A 111 -9.08 6.06 13.39
N ILE A 112 -9.07 5.43 12.20
CA ILE A 112 -8.28 4.22 11.94
C ILE A 112 -7.00 4.49 11.15
N ARG A 113 -6.88 5.66 10.52
CA ARG A 113 -5.71 6.06 9.72
C ARG A 113 -4.40 6.03 10.52
N PRO A 114 -4.32 6.50 11.79
CA PRO A 114 -3.08 6.43 12.56
C PRO A 114 -2.55 5.01 12.73
N VAL A 115 -3.43 4.05 13.06
CA VAL A 115 -3.05 2.63 13.21
C VAL A 115 -2.59 2.04 11.88
N ARG A 116 -3.25 2.41 10.78
CA ARG A 116 -2.83 2.00 9.44
C ARG A 116 -1.43 2.50 9.12
N ASP A 117 -1.16 3.78 9.36
CA ASP A 117 0.14 4.38 9.08
C ASP A 117 1.23 3.78 9.97
N LEU A 118 0.89 3.38 11.20
CA LEU A 118 1.79 2.62 12.07
C LEU A 118 2.16 1.25 11.48
N LEU A 119 1.23 0.53 10.86
CA LEU A 119 1.54 -0.72 10.13
C LEU A 119 2.36 -0.48 8.85
N ARG A 120 2.16 0.66 8.18
CA ARG A 120 3.04 1.08 7.06
C ARG A 120 4.46 1.35 7.56
N LYS A 121 4.62 1.99 8.72
CA LYS A 121 5.93 2.18 9.38
C LYS A 121 6.55 0.84 9.75
N ARG A 122 5.80 -0.09 10.36
CA ARG A 122 6.27 -1.46 10.62
C ARG A 122 6.78 -2.15 9.36
N THR A 123 6.05 -2.02 8.25
CA THR A 123 6.47 -2.59 6.96
C THR A 123 7.81 -2.02 6.49
N MET A 124 8.04 -0.71 6.68
CA MET A 124 9.32 -0.07 6.39
C MET A 124 10.45 -0.63 7.27
N LEU A 125 10.24 -0.73 8.59
CA LEU A 125 11.23 -1.29 9.52
C LEU A 125 11.59 -2.75 9.20
N VAL A 126 10.60 -3.56 8.84
CA VAL A 126 10.83 -4.96 8.41
C VAL A 126 11.71 -5.01 7.17
N ARG A 127 11.53 -4.10 6.20
CA ARG A 127 12.38 -4.02 5.01
C ARG A 127 13.81 -3.65 5.36
N HIS A 128 14.02 -2.66 6.23
CA HIS A 128 15.36 -2.28 6.69
C HIS A 128 16.04 -3.44 7.43
N ARG A 129 15.34 -4.06 8.40
CA ARG A 129 15.86 -5.25 9.09
C ARG A 129 16.25 -6.36 8.11
N THR A 130 15.43 -6.62 7.10
CA THR A 130 15.71 -7.64 6.09
C THR A 130 16.95 -7.30 5.26
N ALA A 131 17.15 -6.01 4.92
CA ALA A 131 18.34 -5.57 4.21
C ALA A 131 19.63 -5.84 5.02
N HIS A 132 19.62 -5.57 6.34
CA HIS A 132 20.75 -5.88 7.23
C HIS A 132 20.95 -7.38 7.43
N ILE A 133 19.88 -8.18 7.51
CA ILE A 133 20.01 -9.65 7.52
C ILE A 133 20.71 -10.14 6.26
N LEU A 134 20.34 -9.63 5.09
CA LEU A 134 20.97 -10.00 3.82
C LEU A 134 22.43 -9.52 3.75
N SER A 135 22.73 -8.32 4.25
CA SER A 135 24.09 -7.79 4.38
C SER A 135 24.97 -8.73 5.20
N LEU A 136 24.54 -9.08 6.41
CA LEU A 136 25.21 -10.01 7.31
C LEU A 136 25.40 -11.39 6.65
N GLN A 137 24.35 -11.95 6.04
CA GLN A 137 24.42 -13.24 5.35
C GLN A 137 25.44 -13.22 4.21
N ASN A 138 25.45 -12.16 3.40
CA ASN A 138 26.39 -12.01 2.30
C ASN A 138 27.83 -11.83 2.79
N MET A 139 28.02 -11.09 3.89
CA MET A 139 29.33 -10.90 4.54
C MET A 139 29.91 -12.24 4.99
N VAL A 140 29.13 -13.06 5.68
CA VAL A 140 29.59 -14.39 6.12
C VAL A 140 29.80 -15.31 4.92
N ASN A 141 28.88 -15.32 3.96
CA ASN A 141 28.95 -16.22 2.82
C ASN A 141 30.18 -15.99 1.93
N ARG A 142 30.48 -14.73 1.59
CA ARG A 142 31.61 -14.42 0.70
C ARG A 142 32.98 -14.70 1.32
N ASN A 143 33.07 -14.67 2.65
CA ASN A 143 34.34 -14.83 3.38
C ASN A 143 34.55 -16.26 3.93
N THR A 144 33.49 -17.05 4.09
CA THR A 144 33.58 -18.40 4.70
C THR A 144 33.03 -19.51 3.82
N GLY A 145 32.32 -19.18 2.73
CA GLY A 145 31.55 -20.14 1.93
C GLY A 145 30.32 -20.72 2.63
N ARG A 146 30.10 -20.40 3.92
CA ARG A 146 28.97 -20.91 4.70
C ARG A 146 27.73 -20.05 4.55
N LYS A 147 26.58 -20.60 4.89
CA LYS A 147 25.30 -19.90 4.81
C LYS A 147 24.69 -19.76 6.20
N VAL A 148 24.61 -18.53 6.70
CA VAL A 148 23.85 -18.22 7.92
C VAL A 148 22.37 -18.20 7.56
N ASN A 149 21.54 -18.97 8.25
CA ASN A 149 20.10 -18.94 7.98
C ASN A 149 19.46 -17.67 8.59
N VAL A 150 18.26 -17.30 8.14
CA VAL A 150 17.58 -16.06 8.59
C VAL A 150 17.22 -16.10 10.07
N ASN A 151 16.92 -17.27 10.63
CA ASN A 151 16.61 -17.41 12.05
C ASN A 151 17.88 -17.27 12.90
N ASP A 152 19.00 -17.80 12.42
CA ASP A 152 20.30 -17.69 13.09
C ASP A 152 20.73 -16.22 13.17
N ALA A 153 20.61 -15.48 12.06
CA ALA A 153 20.90 -14.04 12.03
C ALA A 153 20.05 -13.21 13.01
N LYS A 154 18.86 -13.71 13.38
CA LYS A 154 17.96 -13.05 14.34
C LYS A 154 18.18 -13.50 15.78
N ARG A 155 18.52 -14.77 15.99
CA ARG A 155 18.47 -15.43 17.32
C ARG A 155 19.83 -15.65 17.93
N LEU A 156 20.86 -15.86 17.12
CA LEU A 156 22.21 -16.05 17.64
C LEU A 156 22.76 -14.72 18.13
N SER A 157 23.61 -14.79 19.14
CA SER A 157 24.38 -13.64 19.58
C SER A 157 25.45 -13.29 18.54
N GLU A 158 25.96 -12.07 18.59
CA GLU A 158 26.98 -11.63 17.64
C GLU A 158 28.26 -12.48 17.73
N GLU A 159 28.62 -12.95 18.93
CA GLU A 159 29.82 -13.73 19.21
C GLU A 159 29.78 -15.07 18.45
N LYS A 160 28.62 -15.74 18.46
CA LYS A 160 28.43 -17.02 17.75
C LYS A 160 28.50 -16.87 16.23
N ILE A 161 28.16 -15.69 15.71
CA ILE A 161 28.24 -15.41 14.27
C ILE A 161 29.68 -15.02 13.90
N SER A 162 30.35 -14.23 14.76
CA SER A 162 31.71 -13.73 14.54
C SER A 162 32.80 -14.78 14.77
N GLU A 163 32.54 -15.84 15.55
CA GLU A 163 33.39 -17.03 15.68
C GLU A 163 33.77 -17.66 14.32
N GLN A 164 32.96 -17.42 13.29
CA GLN A 164 33.16 -17.96 11.95
C GLN A 164 34.11 -17.10 11.11
N LEU A 165 34.52 -15.94 11.62
CA LEU A 165 35.33 -14.95 10.91
C LEU A 165 36.68 -14.76 11.61
N THR A 166 37.75 -14.69 10.82
CA THR A 166 39.11 -14.49 11.34
C THR A 166 39.53 -13.02 11.32
N ASP A 167 39.09 -12.25 10.32
CA ASP A 167 39.41 -10.83 10.17
C ASP A 167 38.53 -9.92 11.05
N GLU A 168 39.15 -8.98 11.76
CA GLU A 168 38.48 -8.08 12.71
C GLU A 168 37.52 -7.08 12.04
N HIS A 169 37.78 -6.66 10.80
CA HIS A 169 36.88 -5.74 10.09
C HIS A 169 35.59 -6.45 9.68
N HIS A 170 35.68 -7.72 9.27
CA HIS A 170 34.51 -8.55 9.01
C HIS A 170 33.69 -8.79 10.27
N LYS A 171 34.33 -9.02 11.42
CA LYS A 171 33.64 -9.14 12.71
C LYS A 171 32.91 -7.85 13.05
N MET A 172 33.57 -6.70 12.96
CA MET A 172 32.97 -5.38 13.22
C MET A 172 31.75 -5.10 12.33
N ALA A 173 31.82 -5.49 11.05
CA ALA A 173 30.68 -5.33 10.13
C ALA A 173 29.49 -6.22 10.54
N VAL A 174 29.74 -7.47 10.94
CA VAL A 174 28.71 -8.37 11.46
C VAL A 174 28.09 -7.83 12.74
N GLN A 175 28.89 -7.32 13.67
CA GLN A 175 28.42 -6.69 14.91
C GLN A 175 27.51 -5.50 14.61
N SER A 176 27.94 -4.64 13.68
CA SER A 176 27.17 -3.47 13.26
C SER A 176 25.80 -3.85 12.65
N ASP A 177 25.78 -4.82 11.72
CA ASP A 177 24.53 -5.31 11.15
C ASP A 177 23.64 -5.97 12.24
N LYS A 178 24.24 -6.74 13.16
CA LYS A 178 23.51 -7.43 14.22
C LYS A 178 22.83 -6.46 15.19
N ALA A 179 23.54 -5.43 15.65
CA ALA A 179 22.99 -4.40 16.51
C ALA A 179 21.77 -3.71 15.86
N VAL A 180 21.85 -3.41 14.57
CA VAL A 180 20.74 -2.80 13.81
C VAL A 180 19.58 -3.78 13.62
N ILE A 181 19.85 -5.06 13.38
CA ILE A 181 18.83 -6.11 13.27
C ILE A 181 18.03 -6.20 14.57
N ASP A 182 18.72 -6.22 15.71
CA ASP A 182 18.11 -6.33 17.04
C ASP A 182 17.29 -5.10 17.39
N PHE A 183 17.84 -3.90 17.15
CA PHE A 183 17.11 -2.66 17.30
C PHE A 183 15.81 -2.65 16.48
N PHE A 184 15.87 -2.99 15.19
CA PHE A 184 14.65 -3.05 14.39
C PHE A 184 13.70 -4.14 14.85
N HIS A 185 14.19 -5.27 15.35
CA HIS A 185 13.35 -6.32 15.90
C HIS A 185 12.53 -5.80 17.09
N GLU A 186 13.16 -5.14 18.06
CA GLU A 186 12.48 -4.56 19.20
C GLU A 186 11.44 -3.51 18.79
N GLN A 187 11.78 -2.60 17.86
CA GLN A 187 10.84 -1.58 17.39
C GLN A 187 9.64 -2.18 16.64
N ILE A 188 9.86 -3.24 15.85
CA ILE A 188 8.78 -3.96 15.16
C ILE A 188 7.86 -4.60 16.19
N ASP A 189 8.41 -5.28 17.19
CA ASP A 189 7.63 -5.96 18.23
C ASP A 189 6.82 -4.97 19.09
N ARG A 190 7.42 -3.81 19.42
CA ARG A 190 6.72 -2.71 20.11
C ARG A 190 5.52 -2.23 19.31
N ILE A 191 5.68 -2.03 17.99
CA ILE A 191 4.59 -1.62 17.10
C ILE A 191 3.52 -2.71 17.03
N GLU A 192 3.90 -3.97 16.82
CA GLU A 192 2.94 -5.07 16.70
C GLU A 192 2.10 -5.24 17.98
N LYS A 193 2.73 -5.12 19.16
CA LYS A 193 2.02 -5.13 20.46
C LYS A 193 1.05 -3.96 20.59
N ALA A 194 1.45 -2.75 20.20
CA ALA A 194 0.58 -1.58 20.26
C ALA A 194 -0.65 -1.74 19.35
N VAL A 195 -0.43 -2.17 18.10
CA VAL A 195 -1.52 -2.40 17.13
C VAL A 195 -2.50 -3.46 17.64
N LEU A 196 -2.00 -4.59 18.16
CA LEU A 196 -2.85 -5.68 18.66
C LEU A 196 -3.65 -5.29 19.92
N LYS A 197 -3.19 -4.29 20.68
CA LYS A 197 -3.91 -3.74 21.84
C LYS A 197 -5.06 -2.83 21.40
N GLU A 198 -4.84 -2.03 20.36
CA GLU A 198 -5.77 -0.99 19.90
C GLU A 198 -6.81 -1.51 18.92
N VAL A 199 -6.44 -2.42 18.02
CA VAL A 199 -7.30 -2.87 16.93
C VAL A 199 -7.41 -4.39 16.90
N LYS A 200 -8.66 -4.85 16.87
CA LYS A 200 -9.02 -6.21 16.51
C LYS A 200 -9.50 -6.24 15.06
N LEU A 201 -9.40 -7.41 14.43
CA LEU A 201 -10.14 -7.66 13.21
C LEU A 201 -11.62 -7.43 13.51
N ARG A 202 -12.25 -6.60 12.70
CA ARG A 202 -13.68 -6.35 12.76
C ARG A 202 -14.33 -7.26 11.73
N TYR A 203 -15.53 -7.76 12.00
CA TYR A 203 -16.44 -8.11 10.92
C TYR A 203 -16.43 -6.99 9.87
N PRO A 204 -16.22 -7.27 8.57
CA PRO A 204 -16.22 -8.58 7.88
C PRO A 204 -14.88 -9.36 7.76
N PHE A 205 -13.81 -8.93 8.40
CA PHE A 205 -12.43 -9.39 8.16
C PHE A 205 -11.94 -10.53 9.06
N GLU A 206 -12.75 -10.98 10.02
CA GLU A 206 -12.37 -12.01 11.00
C GLU A 206 -12.02 -13.34 10.31
N GLU A 207 -12.80 -13.71 9.28
CA GLU A 207 -12.62 -14.92 8.50
C GLU A 207 -11.30 -14.95 7.70
N LEU A 208 -10.60 -13.82 7.56
CA LEU A 208 -9.27 -13.81 6.92
C LEU A 208 -8.26 -14.69 7.66
N LEU A 209 -8.42 -14.89 8.97
CA LEU A 209 -7.54 -15.75 9.76
C LEU A 209 -7.66 -17.24 9.41
N THR A 210 -8.73 -17.64 8.72
CA THR A 210 -8.91 -19.01 8.23
C THR A 210 -8.04 -19.31 7.00
N VAL A 211 -7.52 -18.26 6.33
CA VAL A 211 -6.65 -18.40 5.16
C VAL A 211 -5.24 -18.80 5.62
N PRO A 212 -4.71 -19.97 5.21
CA PRO A 212 -3.35 -20.37 5.57
C PRO A 212 -2.33 -19.33 5.12
N GLY A 213 -1.56 -18.80 6.07
CA GLY A 213 -0.55 -17.76 5.83
C GLY A 213 -1.01 -16.33 6.12
N ILE A 214 -2.28 -16.11 6.49
CA ILE A 214 -2.75 -14.83 7.03
C ILE A 214 -2.84 -14.91 8.55
N GLY A 215 -1.85 -14.32 9.24
CA GLY A 215 -1.88 -14.12 10.69
C GLY A 215 -2.50 -12.78 11.07
N LYS A 216 -2.66 -12.52 12.39
CA LYS A 216 -3.31 -11.30 12.93
C LYS A 216 -2.79 -9.99 12.34
N ILE A 217 -1.47 -9.77 12.36
CA ILE A 217 -0.87 -8.54 11.81
C ILE A 217 -1.16 -8.38 10.31
N LEU A 218 -1.08 -9.48 9.56
CA LEU A 218 -1.34 -9.47 8.12
C LEU A 218 -2.83 -9.22 7.82
N GLY A 219 -3.72 -9.85 8.60
CA GLY A 219 -5.16 -9.64 8.52
C GLY A 219 -5.53 -8.19 8.82
N ILE A 220 -5.00 -7.60 9.90
CA ILE A 220 -5.23 -6.18 10.25
C ILE A 220 -4.67 -5.27 9.14
N THR A 221 -3.49 -5.59 8.59
CA THR A 221 -2.94 -4.86 7.44
C THR A 221 -3.89 -4.91 6.25
N ILE A 222 -4.42 -6.09 5.90
CA ILE A 222 -5.37 -6.24 4.80
C ILE A 222 -6.65 -5.45 5.09
N MET A 223 -7.18 -5.53 6.31
CA MET A 223 -8.37 -4.79 6.73
C MET A 223 -8.20 -3.28 6.58
N LEU A 224 -7.15 -2.71 7.17
CA LEU A 224 -6.92 -1.26 7.17
C LEU A 224 -6.54 -0.71 5.80
N GLU A 225 -5.89 -1.50 4.95
CA GLU A 225 -5.54 -1.10 3.59
C GLU A 225 -6.64 -1.38 2.55
N THR A 226 -7.62 -2.23 2.90
CA THR A 226 -8.81 -2.46 2.06
C THR A 226 -9.88 -1.42 2.36
N GLY A 227 -10.14 -1.10 3.63
CA GLY A 227 -11.26 -0.24 4.00
C GLY A 227 -12.60 -0.92 3.74
N ASP A 228 -13.55 -0.21 3.14
CA ASP A 228 -14.81 -0.79 2.71
C ASP A 228 -14.63 -1.63 1.44
N ILE A 229 -14.92 -2.93 1.54
CA ILE A 229 -14.82 -3.85 0.40
C ILE A 229 -15.78 -3.48 -0.74
N ASN A 230 -16.88 -2.79 -0.45
CA ASN A 230 -17.88 -2.38 -1.44
C ASN A 230 -17.36 -1.24 -2.34
N TRP A 231 -16.25 -0.61 -1.99
CA TRP A 231 -15.51 0.28 -2.90
C TRP A 231 -15.01 -0.45 -4.16
N PHE A 232 -14.96 -1.78 -4.13
CA PHE A 232 -14.56 -2.63 -5.25
C PHE A 232 -15.76 -3.40 -5.80
N PRO A 233 -16.40 -2.93 -6.89
CA PRO A 233 -17.60 -3.56 -7.45
C PRO A 233 -17.35 -5.03 -7.84
N THR A 234 -16.15 -5.30 -8.37
CA THR A 234 -15.75 -6.65 -8.77
C THR A 234 -14.48 -7.12 -8.06
N VAL A 235 -14.32 -8.44 -7.99
CA VAL A 235 -13.08 -9.09 -7.53
C VAL A 235 -11.87 -8.71 -8.39
N SER A 236 -12.09 -8.36 -9.67
CA SER A 236 -11.02 -7.92 -10.56
C SER A 236 -10.50 -6.55 -10.15
N ASP A 237 -11.39 -5.63 -9.76
CA ASP A 237 -11.02 -4.29 -9.29
C ASP A 237 -10.20 -4.40 -8.02
N TYR A 238 -10.65 -5.22 -7.05
CA TYR A 238 -9.89 -5.47 -5.83
C TYR A 238 -8.52 -6.07 -6.10
N SER A 239 -8.45 -7.11 -6.93
CA SER A 239 -7.18 -7.76 -7.25
C SER A 239 -6.22 -6.85 -8.05
N SER A 240 -6.78 -5.95 -8.86
CA SER A 240 -6.03 -4.91 -9.57
C SER A 240 -5.45 -3.90 -8.58
N TYR A 241 -6.29 -3.40 -7.67
CA TYR A 241 -5.89 -2.52 -6.58
C TYR A 241 -4.80 -3.15 -5.71
N CYS A 242 -4.89 -4.44 -5.41
CA CYS A 242 -3.87 -5.19 -4.67
C CYS A 242 -2.57 -5.44 -5.46
N ARG A 243 -2.45 -4.97 -6.71
CA ARG A 243 -1.32 -5.19 -7.63
C ARG A 243 -0.94 -6.67 -7.78
N CYS A 244 -1.96 -7.53 -7.77
CA CYS A 244 -1.77 -8.98 -7.90
C CYS A 244 -2.02 -9.47 -9.34
N VAL A 245 -2.62 -8.65 -10.19
CA VAL A 245 -2.82 -8.95 -11.61
C VAL A 245 -1.62 -8.50 -12.47
N SER A 246 -1.42 -9.15 -13.61
CA SER A 246 -0.45 -8.70 -14.60
C SER A 246 -0.95 -7.43 -15.30
N SER A 247 -0.16 -6.35 -15.30
CA SER A 247 -0.46 -5.16 -16.10
C SER A 247 0.30 -5.21 -17.43
N LYS A 248 -0.42 -5.18 -18.56
CA LYS A 248 0.16 -4.99 -19.89
C LYS A 248 -0.17 -3.58 -20.38
N LYS A 249 0.82 -2.84 -20.88
CA LYS A 249 0.57 -1.58 -21.62
C LYS A 249 0.63 -1.90 -23.11
N VAL A 250 -0.52 -1.91 -23.78
CA VAL A 250 -0.65 -2.15 -25.22
C VAL A 250 -1.05 -0.85 -25.89
N SER A 251 -0.36 -0.44 -26.95
CA SER A 251 -0.84 0.62 -27.84
C SER A 251 -0.57 0.25 -29.30
N ASN A 252 -1.53 0.56 -30.17
CA ASN A 252 -1.49 0.23 -31.59
C ASN A 252 -1.11 -1.25 -31.86
N GLY A 253 -1.73 -2.18 -31.12
CA GLY A 253 -1.47 -3.62 -31.20
C GLY A 253 -0.11 -4.09 -30.64
N LYS A 254 0.79 -3.17 -30.27
CA LYS A 254 2.14 -3.50 -29.78
C LYS A 254 2.24 -3.30 -28.27
N LYS A 255 2.93 -4.23 -27.60
CA LYS A 255 3.30 -4.09 -26.19
C LYS A 255 4.31 -2.95 -26.05
N LYS A 256 3.95 -1.89 -25.34
CA LYS A 256 4.79 -0.70 -25.11
C LYS A 256 5.51 -0.71 -23.77
N GLY A 257 5.14 -1.62 -22.86
CA GLY A 257 5.80 -1.77 -21.57
C GLY A 257 5.07 -2.74 -20.63
N GLU A 258 5.69 -3.00 -19.48
CA GLU A 258 5.12 -3.77 -18.38
C GLU A 258 5.17 -2.97 -17.08
N GLY A 259 4.21 -3.24 -16.20
CA GLY A 259 4.26 -2.81 -14.80
C GLY A 259 3.77 -1.38 -14.56
N ASN A 260 2.48 -1.24 -14.25
CA ASN A 260 1.99 -0.03 -13.57
C ASN A 260 2.36 -0.08 -12.08
N LYS A 261 3.67 -0.05 -11.76
CA LYS A 261 4.17 -0.11 -10.37
C LYS A 261 3.69 1.07 -9.51
N LYS A 262 3.15 2.13 -10.11
CA LYS A 262 2.65 3.31 -9.40
C LYS A 262 1.18 3.18 -9.02
N ASN A 263 0.36 2.45 -9.79
CA ASN A 263 -1.06 2.28 -9.50
C ASN A 263 -1.36 1.11 -8.54
N GLY A 264 -2.42 1.25 -7.74
CA GLY A 264 -2.86 0.31 -6.70
C GLY A 264 -2.12 0.46 -5.36
N ASN A 265 -2.44 -0.40 -4.40
CA ASN A 265 -1.90 -0.40 -3.04
C ASN A 265 -0.69 -1.32 -2.88
N LYS A 266 0.49 -0.71 -2.63
CA LYS A 266 1.76 -1.44 -2.44
C LYS A 266 1.81 -2.26 -1.15
N TYR A 267 1.03 -1.91 -0.14
CA TYR A 267 0.98 -2.60 1.15
C TYR A 267 0.14 -3.87 1.04
N LEU A 268 -1.01 -3.83 0.37
CA LEU A 268 -1.76 -5.05 0.00
C LEU A 268 -0.94 -5.96 -0.91
N ALA A 269 -0.23 -5.40 -1.89
CA ALA A 269 0.64 -6.16 -2.78
C ALA A 269 1.76 -6.91 -2.03
N TRP A 270 2.31 -6.30 -0.98
CA TRP A 270 3.26 -6.95 -0.08
C TRP A 270 2.56 -8.00 0.80
N ALA A 271 1.41 -7.65 1.37
CA ALA A 271 0.68 -8.53 2.28
C ALA A 271 0.29 -9.85 1.61
N TYR A 272 -0.25 -9.81 0.40
CA TYR A 272 -0.64 -11.03 -0.33
C TYR A 272 0.56 -11.86 -0.83
N VAL A 273 1.71 -11.24 -1.08
CA VAL A 273 2.96 -11.97 -1.36
C VAL A 273 3.45 -12.70 -0.12
N GLU A 274 3.38 -12.05 1.05
CA GLU A 274 3.73 -12.68 2.31
C GLU A 274 2.80 -13.86 2.61
N ALA A 275 1.49 -13.65 2.49
CA ALA A 275 0.48 -14.70 2.63
C ALA A 275 0.77 -15.89 1.70
N ALA A 276 1.10 -15.64 0.44
CA ALA A 276 1.46 -16.69 -0.52
C ALA A 276 2.71 -17.46 -0.11
N ASN A 277 3.78 -16.77 0.34
CA ASN A 277 5.00 -17.42 0.81
C ASN A 277 4.75 -18.33 2.02
N PHE A 278 3.89 -17.89 2.96
CA PHE A 278 3.50 -18.72 4.10
C PHE A 278 2.58 -19.87 3.68
N MET A 279 1.59 -19.62 2.83
CA MET A 279 0.65 -20.63 2.34
C MET A 279 1.38 -21.79 1.64
N VAL A 280 2.41 -21.51 0.85
CA VAL A 280 3.23 -22.57 0.20
C VAL A 280 3.91 -23.50 1.21
N ARG A 281 4.20 -23.01 2.43
CA ARG A 281 4.84 -23.82 3.48
C ARG A 281 3.85 -24.71 4.20
N TYR A 282 2.63 -24.22 4.43
CA TYR A 282 1.66 -24.85 5.33
C TYR A 282 0.44 -25.47 4.63
N SER A 283 0.24 -25.22 3.33
CA SER A 283 -0.85 -25.79 2.55
C SER A 283 -0.30 -26.64 1.41
N GLU A 284 -0.54 -27.95 1.49
CA GLU A 284 -0.11 -28.91 0.48
C GLU A 284 -0.71 -28.64 -0.92
N PRO A 285 -2.03 -28.36 -1.06
CA PRO A 285 -2.61 -27.99 -2.35
C PRO A 285 -1.96 -26.75 -2.97
N ALA A 286 -1.68 -25.72 -2.15
CA ALA A 286 -1.03 -24.50 -2.60
C ALA A 286 0.42 -24.72 -3.02
N ARG A 287 1.16 -25.54 -2.26
CA ARG A 287 2.52 -25.94 -2.62
C ARG A 287 2.57 -26.65 -3.96
N ARG A 288 1.68 -27.61 -4.23
CA ARG A 288 1.57 -28.27 -5.55
C ARG A 288 1.23 -27.29 -6.67
N GLY A 289 0.25 -26.40 -6.44
CA GLY A 289 -0.12 -25.36 -7.41
C GLY A 289 1.04 -24.43 -7.75
N TYR A 290 1.76 -23.98 -6.72
CA TYR A 290 2.96 -23.16 -6.84
C TYR A 290 4.06 -23.89 -7.62
N GLN A 291 4.41 -25.12 -7.24
CA GLN A 291 5.47 -25.91 -7.90
C GLN A 291 5.18 -26.14 -9.39
N ARG A 292 3.94 -26.51 -9.74
CA ARG A 292 3.52 -26.66 -11.15
C ARG A 292 3.69 -25.37 -11.95
N LYS A 293 3.38 -24.21 -11.37
CA LYS A 293 3.56 -22.91 -12.03
C LYS A 293 5.03 -22.49 -12.09
N ALA A 294 5.80 -22.76 -11.04
CA ALA A 294 7.22 -22.46 -10.95
C ALA A 294 8.06 -23.34 -11.90
N ALA A 295 7.59 -24.54 -12.26
CA ALA A 295 8.24 -25.37 -13.27
C ALA A 295 8.07 -24.82 -14.69
N LYS A 296 7.00 -24.04 -14.96
CA LYS A 296 6.70 -23.47 -16.28
C LYS A 296 7.16 -22.01 -16.44
N THR A 297 7.56 -21.36 -15.35
CA THR A 297 7.88 -19.93 -15.29
C THR A 297 8.99 -19.69 -14.25
N ASN A 298 9.18 -18.45 -13.77
CA ASN A 298 10.07 -18.21 -12.63
C ASN A 298 9.32 -18.22 -11.28
N LYS A 299 10.07 -18.40 -10.18
CA LYS A 299 9.53 -18.48 -8.82
C LYS A 299 8.75 -17.23 -8.41
N ILE A 300 9.16 -16.04 -8.85
CA ILE A 300 8.51 -14.77 -8.53
C ILE A 300 7.13 -14.70 -9.17
N VAL A 301 7.01 -15.08 -10.44
CA VAL A 301 5.75 -15.15 -11.18
C VAL A 301 4.81 -16.18 -10.55
N ALA A 302 5.33 -17.34 -10.14
CA ALA A 302 4.54 -18.36 -9.47
C ALA A 302 3.98 -17.88 -8.11
N ILE A 303 4.79 -17.21 -7.28
CA ILE A 303 4.30 -16.59 -6.02
C ILE A 303 3.28 -15.49 -6.32
N LYS A 304 3.51 -14.64 -7.32
CA LYS A 304 2.55 -13.59 -7.69
C LYS A 304 1.22 -14.16 -8.19
N ALA A 305 1.25 -15.25 -8.94
CA ALA A 305 0.03 -15.95 -9.36
C ALA A 305 -0.76 -16.51 -8.16
N LEU A 306 -0.07 -17.07 -7.15
CA LEU A 306 -0.71 -17.51 -5.92
C LEU A 306 -1.23 -16.32 -5.09
N SER A 307 -0.47 -15.22 -5.02
CA SER A 307 -0.90 -13.97 -4.35
C SER A 307 -2.21 -13.45 -4.93
N ASN A 308 -2.37 -13.48 -6.26
CA ASN A 308 -3.62 -13.16 -6.95
C ASN A 308 -4.77 -14.07 -6.52
N LYS A 309 -4.55 -15.39 -6.50
CA LYS A 309 -5.56 -16.34 -6.04
C LYS A 309 -6.01 -16.04 -4.60
N ILE A 310 -5.06 -15.74 -3.70
CA ILE A 310 -5.35 -15.38 -2.31
C ILE A 310 -6.12 -14.06 -2.22
N ALA A 311 -5.70 -13.02 -2.94
CA ALA A 311 -6.40 -11.73 -2.94
C ALA A 311 -7.85 -11.85 -3.44
N ARG A 312 -8.07 -12.65 -4.49
CA ARG A 312 -9.42 -12.96 -4.98
C ARG A 312 -10.25 -13.74 -3.97
N ALA A 313 -9.66 -14.73 -3.29
CA ALA A 313 -10.35 -15.46 -2.23
C ALA A 313 -10.72 -14.54 -1.06
N CYS A 314 -9.81 -13.66 -0.65
CA CYS A 314 -10.06 -12.69 0.43
C CYS A 314 -11.20 -11.73 0.07
N TYR A 315 -11.32 -11.28 -1.19
CA TYR A 315 -12.47 -10.49 -1.63
C TYR A 315 -13.81 -11.18 -1.31
N PHE A 316 -13.96 -12.45 -1.67
CA PHE A 316 -15.18 -13.21 -1.41
C PHE A 316 -15.36 -13.53 0.07
N ILE A 317 -14.28 -13.85 0.80
CA ILE A 317 -14.35 -14.06 2.26
C ILE A 317 -14.91 -12.81 2.96
N ILE A 318 -14.42 -11.62 2.60
CA ILE A 318 -14.84 -10.35 3.19
C ILE A 318 -16.25 -9.94 2.70
N LYS A 319 -16.66 -10.34 1.50
CA LYS A 319 -18.00 -9.98 0.97
C LYS A 319 -19.09 -10.93 1.44
N ASP A 320 -18.81 -12.23 1.39
CA ASP A 320 -19.77 -13.31 1.61
C ASP A 320 -19.75 -13.84 3.04
N GLN A 321 -18.78 -13.42 3.86
CA GLN A 321 -18.63 -13.84 5.26
C GLN A 321 -18.48 -15.35 5.44
N THR A 322 -17.74 -15.96 4.53
CA THR A 322 -17.49 -17.39 4.56
C THR A 322 -16.03 -17.67 4.92
N PRO A 323 -15.76 -18.74 5.69
CA PRO A 323 -14.40 -19.19 5.92
C PRO A 323 -13.71 -19.58 4.61
N PHE A 324 -12.39 -19.58 4.62
CA PHE A 324 -11.57 -19.97 3.48
C PHE A 324 -11.82 -21.44 3.08
N ASP A 325 -12.25 -21.65 1.82
CA ASP A 325 -12.35 -22.98 1.23
C ASP A 325 -11.15 -23.24 0.29
N PRO A 326 -10.23 -24.16 0.63
CA PRO A 326 -9.07 -24.47 -0.20
C PRO A 326 -9.43 -25.05 -1.57
N ARG A 327 -10.63 -25.65 -1.73
CA ARG A 327 -11.07 -26.23 -3.00
C ARG A 327 -11.34 -25.16 -4.04
N LYS A 328 -11.91 -24.01 -3.61
CA LYS A 328 -12.22 -22.87 -4.49
C LYS A 328 -10.98 -22.14 -4.99
N LEU A 329 -9.83 -22.29 -4.34
CA LEU A 329 -8.60 -21.58 -4.70
C LEU A 329 -7.94 -22.12 -6.00
N PHE A 330 -8.15 -23.40 -6.31
CA PHE A 330 -7.49 -24.10 -7.41
C PHE A 330 -8.41 -24.58 -8.54
N GLN A 331 -9.71 -24.30 -8.44
CA GLN A 331 -10.67 -24.45 -9.52
C GLN A 331 -10.41 -23.45 -10.66
#